data_AF-A0A7S3UVZ2-F1
#
_entry.id   AF-A0A7S3UVZ2-F1
#
_cell.length_a   1.000
_cell.length_b   1.000
_cell.length_c   1.000
_cell.angle_alpha   90.00
_cell.angle_beta   90.00
_cell.angle_gamma   90.00
#
_symmetry.space_group_name_H-M   'P 1'
#
loop_
_entity.id
_entity.type
_entity.pdbx_description
1 polymer ?
#
loop_
_entity_poly.entity_id
_entity_poly.type
_entity_poly.pdbx_seq_one_letter_code
_entity_poly.pdbx_strand_id
1 'polypeptide(L)'
;VLTDLEAAGTIEVEEDFLVRPTVLGHVAAYYYLDYRTVGATRDALLALVDPSAADLARVLSGAQEFAELPVRHNEDRLNADLAQAVPWEADAYALDSPHTKTFLLLQAHFVGAELPIADYVNDTKSVLDQALRVLNGLVDIAADEGLLAAAVGLMRLSQMVVQGRLDTDDPLGQLPHVDAAVARAVARASGGDGAAATLP
;
A
#
# COMPACT_ATOMS: atom_id res chain seq x y z
N VAL A 1 -22.19 -16.05 6.78
CA VAL A 1 -22.31 -14.78 6.01
C VAL A 1 -22.68 -13.62 6.92
N LEU A 2 -23.89 -13.52 7.49
CA LEU A 2 -24.23 -12.37 8.37
C LEU A 2 -23.31 -12.28 9.60
N THR A 3 -23.04 -13.41 10.26
CA THR A 3 -22.09 -13.47 11.37
C THR A 3 -20.68 -13.04 10.98
N ASP A 4 -20.24 -13.35 9.75
CA ASP A 4 -18.90 -12.98 9.27
C ASP A 4 -18.83 -11.47 8.94
N LEU A 5 -19.90 -10.92 8.38
CA LEU A 5 -20.03 -9.48 8.11
C LEU A 5 -20.09 -8.65 9.40
N GLU A 6 -20.81 -9.14 10.40
CA GLU A 6 -20.88 -8.53 11.73
C GLU A 6 -19.52 -8.63 12.46
N ALA A 7 -18.85 -9.78 12.39
CA ALA A 7 -17.51 -9.95 12.96
C ALA A 7 -16.46 -9.04 12.30
N ALA A 8 -16.59 -8.76 11.00
CA ALA A 8 -15.76 -7.78 10.30
C ALA A 8 -16.17 -6.32 10.55
N GLY A 9 -17.21 -6.08 11.35
CA GLY A 9 -17.70 -4.74 11.69
C GLY A 9 -18.43 -4.02 10.56
N THR A 10 -18.84 -4.73 9.49
CA THR A 10 -19.49 -4.11 8.32
C THR A 10 -21.01 -3.96 8.45
N ILE A 11 -21.62 -4.74 9.34
CA ILE A 11 -23.05 -4.66 9.68
C ILE A 11 -23.24 -4.76 11.19
N GLU A 12 -24.39 -4.29 11.65
CA GLU A 12 -24.91 -4.52 12.99
C GLU A 12 -26.23 -5.31 12.87
N VAL A 13 -26.39 -6.35 13.69
CA VAL A 13 -27.64 -7.12 13.78
C VAL A 13 -28.33 -6.78 15.10
N GLU A 14 -29.48 -6.09 15.02
CA GLU A 14 -30.29 -5.74 16.18
C GLU A 14 -31.22 -6.90 16.60
N GLU A 15 -31.89 -6.72 17.74
CA GLU A 15 -33.02 -7.58 18.13
C GLU A 15 -34.07 -7.61 16.99
N ASP A 16 -34.73 -8.75 16.80
CA ASP A 16 -35.65 -9.05 15.67
C ASP A 16 -35.02 -9.25 14.28
N PHE A 17 -33.70 -9.52 14.19
CA PHE A 17 -32.98 -9.77 12.93
C PHE A 17 -32.96 -8.56 11.98
N LEU A 18 -33.12 -7.34 12.50
CA LEU A 18 -32.94 -6.13 11.70
C LEU A 18 -31.44 -5.92 11.45
N VAL A 19 -31.05 -5.73 10.19
CA VAL A 19 -29.66 -5.53 9.78
C VAL A 19 -29.45 -4.08 9.36
N ARG A 20 -28.39 -3.45 9.87
CA ARG A 20 -27.98 -2.09 9.47
C ARG A 20 -26.52 -2.07 9.01
N PRO A 21 -26.18 -1.31 7.95
CA PRO A 21 -24.80 -1.13 7.56
C PRO A 21 -24.08 -0.19 8.54
N THR A 22 -22.81 -0.49 8.81
CA THR A 22 -21.90 0.44 9.52
C THR A 22 -21.18 1.35 8.52
N VAL A 23 -20.38 2.30 9.01
CA VAL A 23 -19.50 3.11 8.15
C VAL A 23 -18.55 2.21 7.34
N LEU A 24 -17.98 1.20 7.98
CA LEU A 24 -17.13 0.19 7.33
C LEU A 24 -17.88 -0.57 6.23
N GLY A 25 -19.14 -0.92 6.46
CA GLY A 25 -19.99 -1.53 5.43
C GLY A 25 -20.23 -0.60 4.23
N HIS A 26 -20.42 0.70 4.49
CA HIS A 26 -20.52 1.70 3.43
C HIS A 26 -19.22 1.86 2.64
N VAL A 27 -18.06 1.92 3.31
CA VAL A 27 -16.74 1.97 2.67
C VAL A 27 -16.52 0.71 1.81
N ALA A 28 -16.81 -0.47 2.34
CA ALA A 28 -16.68 -1.73 1.61
C ALA A 28 -17.51 -1.70 0.31
N ALA A 29 -18.79 -1.31 0.40
CA ALA A 29 -19.68 -1.25 -0.76
C ALA A 29 -19.26 -0.16 -1.77
N TYR A 30 -18.82 1.01 -1.30
CA TYR A 30 -18.46 2.14 -2.15
C TYR A 30 -17.20 1.87 -2.99
N TYR A 31 -16.17 1.30 -2.36
CA TYR A 31 -14.92 0.97 -3.04
C TYR A 31 -14.87 -0.47 -3.57
N TYR A 32 -15.97 -1.22 -3.51
CA TYR A 32 -16.08 -2.62 -3.93
C TYR A 32 -15.11 -3.58 -3.19
N LEU A 33 -14.78 -3.29 -1.93
CA LEU A 33 -13.82 -4.07 -1.16
C LEU A 33 -14.48 -5.31 -0.55
N ASP A 34 -13.67 -6.35 -0.36
CA ASP A 34 -14.08 -7.51 0.41
C ASP A 34 -14.24 -7.12 1.89
N TYR A 35 -15.29 -7.62 2.55
CA TYR A 35 -15.56 -7.33 3.96
C TYR A 35 -14.38 -7.75 4.86
N ARG A 36 -13.64 -8.80 4.47
CA ARG A 36 -12.44 -9.26 5.18
C ARG A 36 -11.32 -8.23 5.13
N THR A 37 -11.16 -7.53 4.00
CA THR A 37 -10.19 -6.44 3.87
C THR A 37 -10.51 -5.33 4.84
N VAL A 38 -11.74 -4.85 4.86
CA VAL A 38 -12.13 -3.72 5.71
C VAL A 38 -11.93 -4.04 7.20
N GLY A 39 -12.38 -5.21 7.66
CA GLY A 39 -12.19 -5.64 9.05
C GLY A 39 -10.70 -5.82 9.42
N ALA A 40 -9.96 -6.60 8.64
CA ALA A 40 -8.56 -6.90 8.95
C ALA A 40 -7.65 -5.67 8.88
N THR A 41 -7.89 -4.78 7.92
CA THR A 41 -7.06 -3.57 7.75
C THR A 41 -7.39 -2.52 8.81
N ARG A 42 -8.66 -2.38 9.23
CA ARG A 42 -9.02 -1.57 10.40
C ARG A 42 -8.26 -2.02 11.64
N ASP A 43 -8.30 -3.31 11.95
CA ASP A 43 -7.64 -3.85 13.13
C ASP A 43 -6.12 -3.66 13.05
N ALA A 44 -5.53 -3.85 11.86
CA ALA A 44 -4.11 -3.61 11.62
C ALA A 44 -3.74 -2.12 11.79
N LEU A 45 -4.57 -1.19 11.32
CA LEU A 45 -4.34 0.25 11.48
C LEU A 45 -4.44 0.69 12.96
N LEU A 46 -5.41 0.17 13.71
CA LEU A 46 -5.59 0.45 15.14
C LEU A 46 -4.43 -0.10 16.00
N ALA A 47 -3.75 -1.15 15.54
CA ALA A 47 -2.60 -1.72 16.22
C ALA A 47 -1.31 -0.90 16.04
N LEU A 48 -1.28 0.05 15.08
CA LEU A 48 -0.12 0.87 14.78
C LEU A 48 -0.16 2.20 15.52
N VAL A 49 1.00 2.67 15.97
CA VAL A 49 1.20 4.00 16.54
C VAL A 49 2.21 4.73 15.68
N ASP A 50 1.81 5.86 15.09
CA ASP A 50 2.62 6.65 14.14
C ASP A 50 3.23 5.80 13.01
N PRO A 51 2.40 5.17 12.15
CA PRO A 51 2.86 4.19 11.19
C PRO A 51 3.79 4.79 10.12
N SER A 52 4.84 4.04 9.78
CA SER A 52 5.73 4.38 8.66
C SER A 52 5.10 4.03 7.30
N ALA A 53 5.69 4.52 6.20
CA ALA A 53 5.27 4.14 4.85
C ALA A 53 5.35 2.62 4.62
N ALA A 54 6.36 1.95 5.22
CA ALA A 54 6.52 0.51 5.15
C ALA A 54 5.37 -0.23 5.87
N ASP A 55 4.95 0.26 7.04
CA ASP A 55 3.84 -0.35 7.80
C ASP A 55 2.53 -0.23 7.03
N LEU A 56 2.26 0.94 6.47
CA LEU A 56 1.06 1.18 5.68
C LEU A 56 1.05 0.37 4.36
N ALA A 57 2.21 0.21 3.73
CA ALA A 57 2.36 -0.65 2.57
C ALA A 57 2.13 -2.14 2.93
N ARG A 58 2.52 -2.59 4.13
CA ARG A 58 2.18 -3.93 4.63
C ARG A 58 0.67 -4.08 4.84
N VAL A 59 0.01 -3.10 5.47
CA VAL A 59 -1.45 -3.09 5.63
C VAL A 59 -2.15 -3.18 4.27
N LEU A 60 -1.72 -2.39 3.28
CA LEU A 60 -2.23 -2.47 1.91
C LEU A 60 -2.04 -3.86 1.31
N SER A 61 -0.81 -4.39 1.36
CA SER A 61 -0.49 -5.69 0.75
C SER A 61 -1.23 -6.87 1.40
N GLY A 62 -1.64 -6.74 2.67
CA GLY A 62 -2.42 -7.72 3.41
C GLY A 62 -3.91 -7.76 3.04
N ALA A 63 -4.39 -6.87 2.17
CA ALA A 63 -5.77 -6.84 1.73
C ALA A 63 -6.16 -8.11 0.94
N GLN A 64 -7.40 -8.56 1.11
CA GLN A 64 -7.93 -9.79 0.49
C GLN A 64 -7.96 -9.70 -1.04
N GLU A 65 -8.02 -8.48 -1.60
CA GLU A 65 -7.97 -8.22 -3.05
C GLU A 65 -6.67 -8.75 -3.70
N PHE A 66 -5.60 -8.92 -2.91
CA PHE A 66 -4.31 -9.41 -3.39
C PHE A 66 -4.09 -10.90 -3.13
N ALA A 67 -5.02 -11.58 -2.46
CA ALA A 67 -4.87 -12.99 -2.08
C ALA A 67 -4.81 -13.96 -3.27
N GLU A 68 -5.34 -13.55 -4.44
CA GLU A 68 -5.34 -14.36 -5.66
C GLU A 68 -4.17 -14.02 -6.61
N LEU A 69 -3.24 -13.16 -6.20
CA LEU A 69 -2.05 -12.88 -7.01
C LEU A 69 -1.28 -14.18 -7.26
N PRO A 70 -0.97 -14.55 -8.52
CA PRO A 70 -0.37 -15.83 -8.82
C PRO A 70 1.03 -15.90 -8.21
N VAL A 71 1.26 -16.91 -7.36
CA VAL A 71 2.60 -17.29 -6.90
C VAL A 71 2.95 -18.63 -7.53
N ARG A 72 3.82 -18.58 -8.53
CA ARG A 72 4.19 -19.76 -9.34
C ARG A 72 5.32 -20.53 -8.67
N HIS A 73 5.48 -21.79 -9.04
CA HIS A 73 6.60 -22.60 -8.55
C HIS A 73 7.95 -21.93 -8.88
N ASN A 74 8.85 -21.92 -7.91
CA ASN A 74 10.18 -21.29 -7.94
C ASN A 74 10.21 -19.75 -7.86
N GLU A 75 9.07 -19.08 -7.72
CA GLU A 75 9.04 -17.64 -7.50
C GLU A 75 9.49 -17.25 -6.08
N ASP A 76 9.53 -18.18 -5.12
CA ASP A 76 10.08 -17.98 -3.78
C ASP A 76 11.53 -17.48 -3.81
N ARG A 77 12.36 -18.07 -4.69
CA ARG A 77 13.75 -17.64 -4.89
C ARG A 77 13.84 -16.27 -5.57
N LEU A 78 13.00 -16.02 -6.57
CA LEU A 78 12.94 -14.72 -7.25
C LEU A 78 12.46 -13.62 -6.31
N ASN A 79 11.53 -13.94 -5.41
CA ASN A 79 11.07 -13.05 -4.35
C ASN A 79 12.18 -12.79 -3.32
N ALA A 80 12.99 -13.80 -2.98
CA ALA A 80 14.16 -13.61 -2.12
C ALA A 80 15.20 -12.66 -2.75
N ASP A 81 15.46 -12.81 -4.04
CA ASP A 81 16.39 -11.94 -4.77
C ASP A 81 15.83 -10.51 -4.88
N LEU A 82 14.53 -10.37 -5.19
CA LEU A 82 13.86 -9.06 -5.24
C LEU A 82 13.83 -8.39 -3.87
N ALA A 83 13.65 -9.14 -2.79
CA ALA A 83 13.67 -8.63 -1.42
C ALA A 83 15.00 -7.95 -1.04
N GLN A 84 16.11 -8.34 -1.68
CA GLN A 84 17.42 -7.70 -1.48
C GLN A 84 17.58 -6.40 -2.28
N ALA A 85 16.75 -6.19 -3.31
CA ALA A 85 16.81 -5.03 -4.20
C ALA A 85 15.83 -3.90 -3.81
N VAL A 86 14.98 -4.13 -2.79
CA VAL A 86 13.95 -3.19 -2.33
C VAL A 86 14.25 -2.69 -0.90
N PRO A 87 13.76 -1.50 -0.52
CA PRO A 87 14.19 -0.83 0.71
C PRO A 87 13.62 -1.42 2.01
N TRP A 88 12.47 -2.10 1.97
CA TRP A 88 11.78 -2.61 3.16
C TRP A 88 11.83 -4.13 3.22
N GLU A 89 12.30 -4.65 4.36
CA GLU A 89 12.42 -6.08 4.61
C GLU A 89 11.06 -6.79 4.51
N ALA A 90 11.03 -7.87 3.73
CA ALA A 90 9.91 -8.79 3.62
C ALA A 90 10.06 -9.96 4.60
N ASP A 91 8.95 -10.63 4.92
CA ASP A 91 8.98 -11.84 5.74
C ASP A 91 9.63 -13.00 4.96
N ALA A 92 10.82 -13.40 5.40
CA ALA A 92 11.59 -14.48 4.80
C ALA A 92 10.89 -15.85 4.87
N TYR A 93 9.93 -16.03 5.77
CA TYR A 93 9.18 -17.29 5.92
C TYR A 93 7.92 -17.36 5.05
N ALA A 94 7.53 -16.24 4.41
CA ALA A 94 6.30 -16.13 3.63
C ALA A 94 6.57 -15.68 2.18
N LEU A 95 7.72 -16.03 1.62
CA LEU A 95 8.10 -15.64 0.24
C LEU A 95 7.26 -16.31 -0.85
N ASP A 96 6.48 -17.35 -0.50
CA ASP A 96 5.49 -18.00 -1.34
C ASP A 96 4.08 -17.41 -1.19
N SER A 97 3.90 -16.38 -0.36
CA SER A 97 2.61 -15.72 -0.14
C SER A 97 2.30 -14.66 -1.21
N PRO A 98 1.06 -14.63 -1.75
CA PRO A 98 0.57 -13.56 -2.62
C PRO A 98 0.73 -12.16 -2.01
N HIS A 99 0.53 -12.04 -0.70
CA HIS A 99 0.66 -10.77 0.03
C HIS A 99 2.12 -10.29 0.08
N THR A 100 3.07 -11.18 0.36
CA THR A 100 4.50 -10.87 0.34
C THR A 100 4.95 -10.46 -1.05
N LYS A 101 4.50 -11.19 -2.08
CA LYS A 101 4.77 -10.82 -3.48
C LYS A 101 4.20 -9.44 -3.81
N THR A 102 2.98 -9.14 -3.40
CA THR A 102 2.37 -7.81 -3.56
C THR A 102 3.20 -6.72 -2.89
N PHE A 103 3.65 -6.95 -1.66
CA PHE A 103 4.51 -6.02 -0.92
C PHE A 103 5.83 -5.74 -1.66
N LEU A 104 6.48 -6.78 -2.19
CA LEU A 104 7.71 -6.65 -2.98
C LEU A 104 7.49 -5.89 -4.30
N LEU A 105 6.40 -6.18 -5.01
CA LEU A 105 6.09 -5.53 -6.29
C LEU A 105 5.76 -4.04 -6.11
N LEU A 106 5.03 -3.67 -5.05
CA LEU A 106 4.78 -2.26 -4.72
C LEU A 106 6.09 -1.51 -4.48
N GLN A 107 6.99 -2.09 -3.71
CA GLN A 107 8.30 -1.48 -3.47
C GLN A 107 9.13 -1.37 -4.74
N ALA A 108 9.18 -2.43 -5.55
CA ALA A 108 9.89 -2.46 -6.82
C ALA A 108 9.38 -1.35 -7.76
N HIS A 109 8.06 -1.10 -7.77
CA HIS A 109 7.46 0.01 -8.49
C HIS A 109 7.91 1.37 -7.96
N PHE A 110 7.99 1.56 -6.64
CA PHE A 110 8.41 2.84 -6.06
C PHE A 110 9.88 3.19 -6.33
N VAL A 111 10.76 2.19 -6.40
CA VAL A 111 12.21 2.43 -6.62
C VAL A 111 12.64 2.20 -8.06
N GLY A 112 11.73 1.75 -8.94
CA GLY A 112 12.05 1.39 -10.31
C GLY A 112 13.03 0.22 -10.42
N ALA A 113 12.92 -0.78 -9.53
CA ALA A 113 13.78 -1.95 -9.54
C ALA A 113 13.58 -2.81 -10.81
N GLU A 114 14.64 -3.47 -11.26
CA GLU A 114 14.55 -4.43 -12.36
C GLU A 114 13.77 -5.67 -11.92
N LEU A 115 12.70 -6.00 -12.65
CA LEU A 115 11.86 -7.16 -12.36
C LEU A 115 12.49 -8.43 -12.95
N PRO A 116 12.49 -9.57 -12.21
CA PRO A 116 13.23 -10.76 -12.63
C PRO A 116 12.79 -11.35 -13.97
N ILE A 117 11.48 -11.32 -14.25
CA ILE A 117 10.86 -11.90 -15.44
C ILE A 117 9.63 -11.09 -15.89
N ALA A 118 9.22 -11.29 -17.14
CA ALA A 118 8.07 -10.58 -17.74
C ALA A 118 6.75 -10.79 -16.98
N ASP A 119 6.56 -11.95 -16.33
CA ASP A 119 5.36 -12.23 -15.54
C ASP A 119 5.22 -11.24 -14.37
N TYR A 120 6.33 -10.83 -13.73
CA TYR A 120 6.30 -9.84 -12.64
C TYR A 120 5.83 -8.47 -13.13
N VAL A 121 6.06 -8.12 -14.40
CA VAL A 121 5.53 -6.87 -14.98
C VAL A 121 4.00 -6.91 -15.05
N ASN A 122 3.43 -8.05 -15.45
CA ASN A 122 1.98 -8.23 -15.51
C ASN A 122 1.36 -8.34 -14.12
N ASP A 123 2.04 -9.02 -13.20
CA ASP A 123 1.61 -9.12 -11.80
C ASP A 123 1.64 -7.73 -11.15
N THR A 124 2.65 -6.90 -11.42
CA THR A 124 2.72 -5.50 -10.93
C THR A 124 1.55 -4.67 -11.44
N LYS A 125 1.20 -4.78 -12.73
CA LYS A 125 0.03 -4.07 -13.28
C LYS A 125 -1.26 -4.45 -12.55
N SER A 126 -1.47 -5.76 -12.34
CA SER A 126 -2.63 -6.28 -11.61
C SER A 126 -2.71 -5.73 -10.19
N VAL A 127 -1.57 -5.61 -9.49
CA VAL A 127 -1.50 -4.98 -8.16
C VAL A 127 -1.86 -3.50 -8.23
N LEU A 128 -1.25 -2.74 -9.14
CA LEU A 128 -1.45 -1.30 -9.26
C LEU A 128 -2.89 -0.93 -9.66
N ASP A 129 -3.55 -1.74 -10.50
CA ASP A 129 -4.94 -1.55 -10.92
C ASP A 129 -5.92 -1.59 -9.72
N GLN A 130 -5.60 -2.36 -8.68
CA GLN A 130 -6.41 -2.46 -7.46
C GLN A 130 -5.94 -1.53 -6.34
N ALA A 131 -4.64 -1.18 -6.31
CA ALA A 131 -4.01 -0.48 -5.20
C ALA A 131 -4.70 0.84 -4.81
N LEU A 132 -5.02 1.71 -5.78
CA LEU A 132 -5.65 3.00 -5.47
C LEU A 132 -7.08 2.85 -4.91
N ARG A 133 -7.83 1.87 -5.41
CA ARG A 133 -9.17 1.58 -4.92
C ARG A 133 -9.14 1.11 -3.46
N VAL A 134 -8.22 0.19 -3.14
CA VAL A 134 -8.01 -0.28 -1.77
C VAL A 134 -7.51 0.86 -0.87
N LEU A 135 -6.51 1.62 -1.32
CA LEU A 135 -5.94 2.75 -0.58
C LEU A 135 -6.98 3.81 -0.21
N ASN A 136 -7.86 4.19 -1.14
CA ASN A 136 -8.92 5.16 -0.83
C ASN A 136 -9.88 4.63 0.24
N GLY A 137 -10.22 3.33 0.20
CA GLY A 137 -10.99 2.71 1.27
C GLY A 137 -10.24 2.70 2.61
N LEU A 138 -8.93 2.43 2.61
CA LEU A 138 -8.11 2.50 3.82
C LEU A 138 -8.02 3.91 4.40
N VAL A 139 -7.95 4.94 3.55
CA VAL A 139 -7.96 6.35 3.99
C VAL A 139 -9.26 6.66 4.71
N ASP A 140 -10.41 6.23 4.17
CA ASP A 140 -11.72 6.46 4.79
C ASP A 140 -11.88 5.68 6.09
N ILE A 141 -11.37 4.44 6.17
CA ILE A 141 -11.33 3.66 7.43
C ILE A 141 -10.47 4.37 8.48
N ALA A 142 -9.28 4.82 8.11
CA ALA A 142 -8.39 5.55 9.02
C ALA A 142 -9.02 6.87 9.48
N ALA A 143 -9.75 7.56 8.60
CA ALA A 143 -10.45 8.79 8.93
C ALA A 143 -11.63 8.56 9.89
N ASP A 144 -12.41 7.50 9.69
CA ASP A 144 -13.52 7.11 10.57
C ASP A 144 -13.04 6.79 11.99
N GLU A 145 -11.91 6.09 12.10
CA GLU A 145 -11.26 5.75 13.39
C GLU A 145 -10.46 6.91 14.01
N GLY A 146 -10.37 8.07 13.34
CA GLY A 146 -9.64 9.24 13.84
C GLY A 146 -8.11 9.10 13.81
N LEU A 147 -7.58 8.18 12.99
CA LEU A 147 -6.15 7.90 12.86
C LEU A 147 -5.47 8.85 11.87
N LEU A 148 -5.28 10.11 12.27
CA LEU A 148 -4.74 11.17 11.39
C LEU A 148 -3.40 10.81 10.74
N ALA A 149 -2.44 10.27 11.52
CA ALA A 149 -1.12 9.91 11.02
C ALA A 149 -1.21 8.82 9.93
N ALA A 150 -2.05 7.81 10.16
CA ALA A 150 -2.30 6.75 9.19
C ALA A 150 -3.01 7.28 7.94
N ALA A 151 -4.05 8.10 8.09
CA ALA A 151 -4.78 8.67 6.96
C ALA A 151 -3.87 9.51 6.05
N VAL A 152 -3.04 10.39 6.62
CA VAL A 152 -2.07 11.18 5.85
C VAL A 152 -1.00 10.29 5.22
N GLY A 153 -0.50 9.29 5.95
CA GLY A 153 0.46 8.33 5.41
C GLY A 153 -0.09 7.53 4.23
N LEU A 154 -1.36 7.10 4.29
CA LEU A 154 -2.03 6.39 3.21
C LEU A 154 -2.25 7.31 1.99
N MET A 155 -2.57 8.59 2.20
CA MET A 155 -2.65 9.57 1.10
C MET A 155 -1.28 9.77 0.41
N ARG A 156 -0.18 9.78 1.18
CA ARG A 156 1.18 9.80 0.61
C ARG A 156 1.48 8.52 -0.16
N LEU A 157 1.08 7.37 0.38
CA LEU A 157 1.24 6.09 -0.30
C LEU A 157 0.46 6.04 -1.63
N SER A 158 -0.73 6.65 -1.71
CA SER A 158 -1.45 6.84 -2.98
C SER A 158 -0.64 7.65 -3.99
N GLN A 159 0.06 8.70 -3.54
CA GLN A 159 0.95 9.47 -4.41
C GLN A 159 2.14 8.63 -4.87
N MET A 160 2.75 7.83 -3.98
CA MET A 160 3.84 6.92 -4.32
C MET A 160 3.42 5.89 -5.38
N VAL A 161 2.20 5.34 -5.27
CA VAL A 161 1.61 4.43 -6.26
C VAL A 161 1.42 5.11 -7.62
N VAL A 162 0.86 6.32 -7.65
CA VAL A 162 0.64 7.05 -8.92
C VAL A 162 1.96 7.47 -9.56
N GLN A 163 2.90 7.96 -8.77
CA GLN A 163 4.16 8.52 -9.29
C GLN A 163 5.25 7.47 -9.54
N GLY A 164 5.14 6.28 -8.93
CA GLY A 164 6.18 5.26 -8.97
C GLY A 164 7.49 5.73 -8.32
N ARG A 165 7.35 6.42 -7.17
CA ARG A 165 8.45 7.05 -6.43
C ARG A 165 8.24 6.95 -4.94
N LEU A 166 9.32 6.99 -4.16
CA LEU A 166 9.23 7.08 -2.71
C LEU A 166 8.85 8.50 -2.27
N ASP A 167 8.29 8.63 -1.07
CA ASP A 167 7.98 9.93 -0.45
C ASP A 167 9.24 10.71 -0.04
N THR A 168 10.39 10.04 0.03
CA THR A 168 11.71 10.61 0.29
C THR A 168 12.42 11.12 -0.96
N ASP A 169 11.90 10.83 -2.16
CA ASP A 169 12.47 11.30 -3.41
C ASP A 169 12.25 12.81 -3.61
N ASP A 170 13.11 13.44 -4.44
CA ASP A 170 12.95 14.84 -4.82
C ASP A 170 11.59 15.04 -5.54
N PRO A 171 10.71 15.96 -5.06
CA PRO A 171 9.43 16.23 -5.69
C PRO A 171 9.52 16.62 -7.17
N LEU A 172 10.63 17.23 -7.60
CA LEU A 172 10.85 17.60 -9.00
C LEU A 172 10.97 16.37 -9.91
N GLY A 173 11.33 15.21 -9.36
CA GLY A 173 11.38 13.95 -10.10
C GLY A 173 10.01 13.47 -10.60
N GLN A 174 8.91 14.02 -10.08
CA GLN A 174 7.54 13.74 -10.56
C GLN A 174 7.30 14.31 -11.97
N LEU A 175 8.07 15.31 -12.38
CA LEU A 175 7.89 15.96 -13.68
C LEU A 175 8.56 15.15 -14.79
N PRO A 176 7.86 14.93 -15.92
CA PRO A 176 8.46 14.25 -17.06
C PRO A 176 9.65 15.04 -17.58
N HIS A 177 10.72 14.34 -17.96
CA HIS A 177 11.97 14.90 -18.48
C HIS A 177 12.78 15.77 -17.49
N VAL A 178 12.42 15.78 -16.21
CA VAL A 178 13.25 16.36 -15.16
C VAL A 178 14.15 15.27 -14.59
N ASP A 179 15.40 15.26 -15.04
CA ASP A 179 16.41 14.38 -14.49
C ASP A 179 17.01 14.97 -13.20
N ALA A 180 17.81 14.15 -12.51
CA ALA A 180 18.48 14.58 -11.28
C ALA A 180 19.45 15.77 -11.52
N ALA A 181 19.92 15.99 -12.75
CA ALA A 181 20.78 17.13 -13.06
C ALA A 181 19.98 18.44 -13.11
N VAL A 182 18.80 18.42 -13.74
CA VAL A 182 17.86 19.54 -13.77
C VAL A 182 17.35 19.84 -12.36
N ALA A 183 16.98 18.83 -11.58
CA ALA A 183 16.55 19.04 -10.19
C ALA A 183 17.64 19.73 -9.36
N ARG A 184 18.89 19.26 -9.46
CA ARG A 184 20.05 19.92 -8.80
C ARG A 184 20.30 21.32 -9.31
N ALA A 185 20.11 21.60 -10.60
CA ALA A 185 20.27 22.93 -11.16
C ALA A 185 19.21 23.89 -10.64
N VAL A 186 17.95 23.45 -10.54
CA VAL A 186 16.85 24.23 -9.95
C VAL A 186 17.09 24.50 -8.48
N ALA A 187 17.49 23.49 -7.69
CA ALA A 187 17.82 23.66 -6.27
C ALA A 187 18.96 24.67 -6.04
N ARG A 188 19.97 24.70 -6.92
CA ARG A 188 21.04 25.70 -6.89
C ARG A 188 20.56 27.10 -7.27
N ALA A 189 19.65 27.20 -8.24
CA ALA A 189 19.12 28.48 -8.72
C ALA A 189 18.13 29.13 -7.73
N SER A 190 17.42 28.35 -6.93
CA SER A 190 16.50 28.84 -5.90
C SER A 190 17.17 29.29 -4.61
N GLY A 191 18.51 29.26 -4.52
CA GLY A 191 19.26 29.69 -3.33
C GLY A 191 19.19 28.71 -2.16
N GLY A 192 18.79 27.45 -2.41
CA GLY A 192 18.82 26.38 -1.42
C GLY A 192 20.24 25.89 -1.18
N ASP A 193 20.99 26.60 -0.33
CA ASP A 193 22.25 26.10 0.21
C ASP A 193 21.97 24.81 1.02
N GLY A 194 22.52 23.69 0.54
CA GLY A 194 23.22 22.74 1.40
C GLY A 194 22.47 22.03 2.53
N ALA A 195 21.15 21.85 2.47
CA ALA A 195 20.45 20.90 3.35
C ALA A 195 19.98 19.69 2.53
N ALA A 196 20.93 18.91 2.02
CA ALA A 196 20.70 17.48 1.87
C ALA A 196 20.44 16.96 3.29
N ALA A 197 19.17 16.95 3.68
CA ALA A 197 18.67 16.27 4.85
C ALA A 197 18.90 14.77 4.64
N THR A 198 20.14 14.37 4.86
CA THR A 198 20.44 13.09 5.48
C THR A 198 19.81 13.18 6.87
N LEU A 199 18.61 12.62 6.99
CA LEU A 199 18.02 12.30 8.29
C LEU A 199 18.07 10.77 8.44
N PRO A 200 18.34 10.29 9.67
CA PRO A 200 18.91 8.98 9.97
C PRO A 200 18.02 7.79 9.61
#